data_AF-A0A3B6A1X7-F1
#
_entry.id   AF-A0A3B6A1X7-F1
#
_cell.length_a   1.000
_cell.length_b   1.000
_cell.length_c   1.000
_cell.angle_alpha   90.00
_cell.angle_beta   90.00
_cell.angle_gamma   90.00
#
_symmetry.space_group_name_H-M   'P 1'
#
loop_
_entity.id
_entity.type
_entity.pdbx_description
1 polymer ?
#
loop_
_entity_poly.entity_id
_entity_poly.type
_entity_poly.pdbx_seq_one_letter_code
_entity_poly.pdbx_strand_id
1 'polypeptide(L)'
;MALTSHLLVVLLGIAVPLLFFSRAEGGEVGVCYGRMATNLPDPATVVQLLKKNSITMVRIYDTDPTVLRSLANTGIKVTVELTNEELPSAATDQNFADQWVQNNVKAYYPATLINGVTIGNEVFKEASQLNSQLVPAMTKVQAALARLGLADAVKVTTPIAFDALKMSFPPSEGAFRDDIALLVMSPMVNFLQETGSYLMMNIYPYLAYLSTPGMSIDYLLFRPNVGVVDKNSKQTYFSLLDAQLDAVYYAMEKLPSSSLRAGGMRKLTAGGGILEVKLGESHHPTRGHHGVGTRANAQAFTDGLMSKVRGGNSGTTSNKYNRLATSAVGTPHRPNADLDVYIFELFNEDNKPEDEQDFGLFYPNQQPVYQVDFVHGAGPVQPSYCTAKATAGDAALQAALDYACGHGADCSAIQPGKPCYKPNTKLAHASYAFNDYYQKNGRASSACDFGGAGTIVNQAPSGRCDLSPSWCVANAAVGAARLQNALDYACGHGADCTDIQPGARCFDPDTKVAHASFAFNDYYQRHNQAAGTCDFAGAGTIVRQAPKIGNCVLPSRA
;
A
#
# COMPACT_ATOMS: atom_id res chain seq x y z
N MET A 1 -5.87 -50.07 -15.45
CA MET A 1 -6.72 -49.40 -14.44
C MET A 1 -5.96 -48.92 -13.19
N ALA A 2 -4.84 -49.54 -12.80
CA ALA A 2 -4.05 -49.05 -11.64
C ALA A 2 -3.22 -47.78 -11.92
N LEU A 3 -2.64 -47.62 -13.12
CA LEU A 3 -1.84 -46.43 -13.48
C LEU A 3 -2.64 -45.13 -13.52
N THR A 4 -3.92 -45.19 -13.93
CA THR A 4 -4.82 -44.03 -13.99
C THR A 4 -5.24 -43.54 -12.62
N SER A 5 -5.27 -44.42 -11.62
CA SER A 5 -5.65 -44.07 -10.24
C SER A 5 -4.51 -43.35 -9.50
N HIS A 6 -3.25 -43.77 -9.74
CA HIS A 6 -2.08 -43.09 -9.15
C HIS A 6 -1.83 -41.70 -9.74
N LEU A 7 -2.11 -41.50 -11.04
CA LEU A 7 -1.99 -40.19 -11.67
C LEU A 7 -3.04 -39.19 -11.13
N LEU A 8 -4.26 -39.66 -10.85
CA LEU A 8 -5.33 -38.83 -10.27
C LEU A 8 -5.02 -38.42 -8.82
N VAL A 9 -4.49 -39.34 -8.01
CA VAL A 9 -4.10 -39.07 -6.61
C VAL A 9 -2.90 -38.11 -6.53
N VAL A 10 -1.95 -38.20 -7.47
CA VAL A 10 -0.83 -37.26 -7.56
C VAL A 10 -1.29 -35.88 -8.05
N LEU A 11 -2.22 -35.82 -9.02
CA LEU A 11 -2.80 -34.55 -9.48
C LEU A 11 -3.65 -33.85 -8.41
N LEU A 12 -4.45 -34.60 -7.62
CA LEU A 12 -5.16 -34.05 -6.46
C LEU A 12 -4.20 -33.66 -5.32
N GLY A 13 -3.12 -34.41 -5.10
CA GLY A 13 -2.11 -34.10 -4.09
C GLY A 13 -1.28 -32.84 -4.37
N ILE A 14 -1.16 -32.43 -5.64
CA ILE A 14 -0.45 -31.20 -6.05
C ILE A 14 -1.43 -30.02 -6.21
N ALA A 15 -2.70 -30.26 -6.56
CA ALA A 15 -3.71 -29.22 -6.70
C ALA A 15 -4.29 -28.71 -5.37
N VAL A 16 -4.39 -29.58 -4.35
CA VAL A 16 -4.98 -29.20 -3.04
C VAL A 16 -4.10 -28.18 -2.28
N PRO A 17 -2.75 -28.28 -2.23
CA PRO A 17 -1.93 -27.24 -1.62
C PRO A 17 -2.00 -25.90 -2.37
N LEU A 18 -2.21 -25.91 -3.69
CA LEU A 18 -2.38 -24.71 -4.52
C LEU A 18 -3.70 -23.97 -4.28
N LEU A 19 -4.70 -24.61 -3.66
CA LEU A 19 -5.94 -23.98 -3.21
C LEU A 19 -5.86 -23.44 -1.77
N PHE A 20 -4.82 -23.79 -1.01
CA PHE A 20 -4.58 -23.35 0.38
C PHE A 20 -3.35 -22.45 0.55
N PHE A 21 -2.64 -22.12 -0.52
CA PHE A 21 -1.83 -20.91 -0.53
C PHE A 21 -2.77 -19.72 -0.63
N SER A 22 -3.34 -19.31 0.50
CA SER A 22 -3.64 -17.89 0.69
C SER A 22 -2.40 -17.16 0.23
N ARG A 23 -2.52 -16.34 -0.83
CA ARG A 23 -1.52 -15.30 -1.03
C ARG A 23 -1.38 -14.62 0.33
N ALA A 24 -0.14 -14.39 0.78
CA ALA A 24 0.07 -13.33 1.73
C ALA A 24 -0.50 -12.07 1.05
N GLU A 25 -1.76 -11.75 1.33
CA GLU A 25 -2.34 -10.48 0.95
C GLU A 25 -1.53 -9.48 1.76
N GLY A 26 -0.63 -8.75 1.08
CA GLY A 26 -0.06 -7.56 1.71
C GLY A 26 -1.21 -6.70 2.23
N GLY A 27 -1.00 -6.02 3.36
CA GLY A 27 -2.06 -5.32 4.08
C GLY A 27 -2.95 -4.45 3.20
N GLU A 28 -4.21 -4.29 3.59
CA GLU A 28 -5.20 -3.54 2.84
C GLU A 28 -5.17 -2.05 3.21
N VAL A 29 -5.33 -1.19 2.20
CA VAL A 29 -5.52 0.25 2.40
C VAL A 29 -7.00 0.61 2.20
N GLY A 30 -7.61 1.12 3.26
CA GLY A 30 -8.91 1.78 3.25
C GLY A 30 -8.82 3.27 3.53
N VAL A 31 -9.98 3.92 3.55
CA VAL A 31 -10.12 5.35 3.89
C VAL A 31 -11.27 5.56 4.88
N CYS A 32 -11.14 6.52 5.78
CA CYS A 32 -12.23 6.95 6.63
C CYS A 32 -13.18 7.84 5.82
N TYR A 33 -14.47 7.50 5.79
CA TYR A 33 -15.51 8.32 5.19
C TYR A 33 -16.24 9.11 6.27
N GLY A 34 -15.56 10.17 6.75
CA GLY A 34 -16.15 11.21 7.59
C GLY A 34 -17.25 11.96 6.86
N ARG A 35 -18.26 12.41 7.62
CA ARG A 35 -19.40 13.19 7.11
C ARG A 35 -19.79 14.40 7.98
N MET A 36 -18.86 14.89 8.80
CA MET A 36 -18.95 16.14 9.55
C MET A 36 -18.73 17.35 8.63
N ALA A 37 -19.56 17.48 7.60
CA ALA A 37 -19.50 18.56 6.64
C ALA A 37 -20.85 18.83 5.95
N THR A 38 -21.02 20.05 5.44
CA THR A 38 -22.29 20.51 4.84
C THR A 38 -22.33 20.42 3.31
N ASN A 39 -21.20 20.14 2.68
CA ASN A 39 -20.98 20.30 1.24
C ASN A 39 -20.51 19.02 0.52
N LEU A 40 -20.63 17.85 1.18
CA LEU A 40 -20.17 16.59 0.63
C LEU A 40 -21.09 16.05 -0.48
N PRO A 41 -20.56 15.28 -1.46
CA PRO A 41 -21.38 14.56 -2.43
C PRO A 41 -22.31 13.54 -1.75
N ASP A 42 -23.39 13.18 -2.45
CA ASP A 42 -24.26 12.10 -1.99
C ASP A 42 -23.53 10.75 -1.96
N PRO A 43 -23.96 9.79 -1.12
CA PRO A 43 -23.25 8.52 -0.96
C PRO A 43 -23.07 7.70 -2.26
N ALA A 44 -24.00 7.76 -3.21
CA ALA A 44 -23.87 7.04 -4.48
C ALA A 44 -22.76 7.65 -5.34
N THR A 45 -22.65 8.98 -5.36
CA THR A 45 -21.53 9.68 -5.99
C THR A 45 -20.20 9.35 -5.30
N VAL A 46 -20.18 9.26 -3.97
CA VAL A 46 -18.98 8.84 -3.23
C VAL A 46 -18.56 7.42 -3.60
N VAL A 47 -19.49 6.47 -3.73
CA VAL A 47 -19.18 5.10 -4.19
C VAL A 47 -18.51 5.10 -5.58
N GLN A 48 -18.95 5.96 -6.50
CA GLN A 48 -18.29 6.09 -7.81
C GLN A 48 -16.86 6.63 -7.68
N LEU A 49 -16.65 7.60 -6.77
CA LEU A 49 -15.31 8.10 -6.47
C LEU A 49 -14.40 7.00 -5.93
N LEU A 50 -14.87 6.21 -4.97
CA LEU A 50 -14.12 5.09 -4.39
C LEU A 50 -13.71 4.08 -5.47
N LYS A 51 -14.67 3.65 -6.31
CA LYS A 51 -14.41 2.72 -7.43
C LYS A 51 -13.43 3.29 -8.44
N LYS A 52 -13.59 4.57 -8.83
CA LYS A 52 -12.71 5.25 -9.78
C LYS A 52 -11.26 5.28 -9.30
N ASN A 53 -11.06 5.40 -7.98
CA ASN A 53 -9.74 5.41 -7.37
C ASN A 53 -9.28 4.03 -6.90
N SER A 54 -10.00 2.92 -7.17
CA SER A 54 -9.64 1.58 -6.69
C SER A 54 -9.56 1.45 -5.16
N ILE A 55 -10.33 2.25 -4.43
CA ILE A 55 -10.45 2.13 -2.98
C ILE A 55 -11.45 1.02 -2.68
N THR A 56 -11.00 -0.03 -2.00
CA THR A 56 -11.76 -1.26 -1.76
C THR A 56 -12.26 -1.40 -0.33
N MET A 57 -11.90 -0.48 0.56
CA MET A 57 -12.25 -0.54 1.97
C MET A 57 -12.54 0.86 2.52
N VAL A 58 -13.63 0.99 3.27
CA VAL A 58 -14.01 2.24 3.94
C VAL A 58 -14.41 2.01 5.39
N ARG A 59 -14.15 2.99 6.26
CA ARG A 59 -14.67 3.03 7.62
C ARG A 59 -15.67 4.18 7.71
N ILE A 60 -16.84 3.92 8.29
CA ILE A 60 -17.83 4.94 8.63
C ILE A 60 -18.06 4.96 10.14
N TYR A 61 -18.50 6.10 10.66
CA TYR A 61 -18.63 6.38 12.10
C TYR A 61 -20.07 6.23 12.61
N ASP A 62 -20.91 5.50 11.88
CA ASP A 62 -22.31 5.21 12.20
C ASP A 62 -22.81 4.02 11.36
N THR A 63 -24.14 3.84 11.29
CA THR A 63 -24.82 2.83 10.49
C THR A 63 -25.88 3.44 9.54
N ASP A 64 -25.55 4.58 8.92
CA ASP A 64 -26.47 5.31 8.04
C ASP A 64 -27.01 4.42 6.90
N PRO A 65 -28.35 4.23 6.83
CA PRO A 65 -28.97 3.32 5.87
C PRO A 65 -28.77 3.75 4.41
N THR A 66 -28.60 5.04 4.14
CA THR A 66 -28.36 5.60 2.80
C THR A 66 -26.96 5.22 2.33
N VAL A 67 -25.96 5.37 3.20
CA VAL A 67 -24.58 4.96 2.88
C VAL A 67 -24.50 3.45 2.71
N LEU A 68 -25.04 2.68 3.66
CA LEU A 68 -24.99 1.22 3.59
C LEU A 68 -25.67 0.68 2.32
N ARG A 69 -26.82 1.23 1.92
CA ARG A 69 -27.47 0.86 0.64
C ARG A 69 -26.64 1.25 -0.59
N SER A 70 -25.98 2.40 -0.56
CA SER A 70 -25.14 2.85 -1.70
C SER A 70 -23.92 1.94 -1.92
N LEU A 71 -23.43 1.29 -0.86
CA LEU A 71 -22.34 0.33 -0.91
C LEU A 71 -22.77 -1.10 -1.33
N ALA A 72 -24.07 -1.36 -1.49
CA ALA A 72 -24.57 -2.68 -1.84
C ALA A 72 -24.09 -3.14 -3.22
N ASN A 73 -23.62 -4.39 -3.31
CA ASN A 73 -23.09 -5.06 -4.49
C ASN A 73 -21.92 -4.33 -5.16
N THR A 74 -21.19 -3.50 -4.40
CA THR A 74 -20.03 -2.75 -4.91
C THR A 74 -18.73 -3.53 -4.81
N GLY A 75 -18.66 -4.51 -3.89
CA GLY A 75 -17.42 -5.19 -3.51
C GLY A 75 -16.54 -4.39 -2.54
N ILE A 76 -16.94 -3.17 -2.15
CA ILE A 76 -16.21 -2.35 -1.18
C ILE A 76 -16.54 -2.85 0.23
N LYS A 77 -15.50 -3.21 0.99
CA LYS A 77 -15.60 -3.57 2.41
C LYS A 77 -15.94 -2.34 3.25
N VAL A 78 -16.80 -2.50 4.25
CA VAL A 78 -17.14 -1.41 5.18
C VAL A 78 -17.05 -1.84 6.64
N THR A 79 -16.30 -1.07 7.42
CA THR A 79 -16.36 -1.10 8.88
C THR A 79 -17.38 -0.07 9.36
N VAL A 80 -18.35 -0.50 10.16
CA VAL A 80 -19.41 0.36 10.73
C VAL A 80 -19.21 0.54 12.23
N GLU A 81 -19.87 1.53 12.83
CA GLU A 81 -19.71 1.87 14.24
C GLU A 81 -21.02 1.74 15.02
N LEU A 82 -20.95 1.09 16.18
CA LEU A 82 -21.89 1.27 17.29
C LEU A 82 -21.36 2.44 18.13
N THR A 83 -22.09 3.55 18.17
CA THR A 83 -21.52 4.82 18.65
C THR A 83 -21.28 4.83 20.18
N ASN A 84 -20.53 5.82 20.66
CA ASN A 84 -20.32 6.00 22.10
C ASN A 84 -21.65 6.18 22.88
N GLU A 85 -22.67 6.74 22.25
CA GLU A 85 -24.01 6.94 22.83
C GLU A 85 -24.81 5.63 22.96
N GLU A 86 -24.62 4.70 22.02
CA GLU A 86 -25.30 3.38 22.01
C GLU A 86 -24.59 2.35 22.91
N LEU A 87 -23.29 2.55 23.16
CA LEU A 87 -22.42 1.64 23.91
C LEU A 87 -23.01 1.22 25.28
N PRO A 88 -23.57 2.11 26.12
CA PRO A 88 -24.11 1.72 27.43
C PRO A 88 -25.29 0.74 27.32
N SER A 89 -26.15 0.93 26.31
CA SER A 89 -27.29 0.05 26.05
C SER A 89 -26.80 -1.34 25.60
N ALA A 90 -25.84 -1.38 24.68
CA ALA A 90 -25.23 -2.64 24.24
C ALA A 90 -24.49 -3.36 25.38
N ALA A 91 -23.84 -2.63 26.28
CA ALA A 91 -23.13 -3.21 27.43
C ALA A 91 -24.07 -3.84 28.45
N THR A 92 -25.28 -3.29 28.63
CA THR A 92 -26.20 -3.69 29.71
C THR A 92 -27.29 -4.64 29.27
N ASP A 93 -27.69 -4.62 27.99
CA ASP A 93 -28.79 -5.46 27.46
C ASP A 93 -28.37 -6.26 26.22
N GLN A 94 -28.48 -7.59 26.31
CA GLN A 94 -28.20 -8.48 25.17
C GLN A 94 -29.28 -8.33 24.07
N ASN A 95 -30.54 -8.08 24.42
CA ASN A 95 -31.61 -7.92 23.44
C ASN A 95 -31.37 -6.67 22.59
N PHE A 96 -30.85 -5.59 23.19
CA PHE A 96 -30.41 -4.42 22.45
C PHE A 96 -29.32 -4.78 21.43
N ALA A 97 -28.27 -5.50 21.85
CA ALA A 97 -27.20 -5.91 20.94
C ALA A 97 -27.70 -6.82 19.80
N ASP A 98 -28.61 -7.75 20.10
CA ASP A 98 -29.23 -8.62 19.09
C ASP A 98 -30.01 -7.81 18.05
N GLN A 99 -30.84 -6.87 18.50
CA GLN A 99 -31.64 -6.00 17.62
C GLN A 99 -30.74 -5.05 16.82
N TRP A 100 -29.71 -4.48 17.45
CA TRP A 100 -28.77 -3.60 16.79
C TRP A 100 -28.06 -4.31 15.65
N VAL A 101 -27.49 -5.51 15.89
CA VAL A 101 -26.83 -6.30 14.84
C VAL A 101 -27.82 -6.73 13.75
N GLN A 102 -29.03 -7.13 14.13
CA GLN A 102 -30.08 -7.50 13.17
C GLN A 102 -30.40 -6.35 12.21
N ASN A 103 -30.58 -5.14 12.75
CA ASN A 103 -31.04 -3.98 11.99
C ASN A 103 -29.92 -3.26 11.22
N ASN A 104 -28.71 -3.25 11.77
CA ASN A 104 -27.61 -2.41 11.27
C ASN A 104 -26.53 -3.21 10.52
N VAL A 105 -26.44 -4.52 10.76
CA VAL A 105 -25.48 -5.40 10.07
C VAL A 105 -26.19 -6.40 9.18
N LYS A 106 -27.04 -7.26 9.77
CA LYS A 106 -27.68 -8.36 9.04
C LYS A 106 -28.64 -7.89 7.94
N ALA A 107 -29.30 -6.75 8.14
CA ALA A 107 -30.22 -6.17 7.15
C ALA A 107 -29.52 -5.77 5.84
N TYR A 108 -28.21 -5.52 5.86
CA TYR A 108 -27.43 -5.09 4.68
C TYR A 108 -26.49 -6.18 4.16
N TYR A 109 -26.01 -7.08 5.02
CA TYR A 109 -25.12 -8.17 4.63
C TYR A 109 -25.89 -9.35 3.98
N PRO A 110 -25.41 -9.94 2.86
CA PRO A 110 -24.09 -9.74 2.23
C PRO A 110 -24.06 -8.74 1.06
N ALA A 111 -25.18 -8.06 0.75
CA ALA A 111 -25.20 -7.11 -0.35
C ALA A 111 -24.17 -6.00 -0.10
N THR A 112 -24.15 -5.43 1.10
CA THR A 112 -23.08 -4.56 1.58
C THR A 112 -22.07 -5.40 2.35
N LEU A 113 -20.80 -5.35 1.95
CA LEU A 113 -19.73 -6.16 2.55
C LEU A 113 -19.25 -5.55 3.88
N ILE A 114 -20.13 -5.57 4.89
CA ILE A 114 -19.74 -5.20 6.25
C ILE A 114 -18.73 -6.25 6.74
N ASN A 115 -17.50 -5.83 7.03
CA ASN A 115 -16.42 -6.71 7.49
C ASN A 115 -15.96 -6.43 8.93
N GLY A 116 -16.41 -5.31 9.51
CA GLY A 116 -16.06 -4.92 10.87
C GLY A 116 -17.17 -4.13 11.56
N VAL A 117 -17.24 -4.27 12.88
CA VAL A 117 -18.01 -3.42 13.78
C VAL A 117 -17.05 -2.84 14.82
N THR A 118 -16.93 -1.52 14.86
CA THR A 118 -16.28 -0.78 15.94
C THR A 118 -17.27 -0.52 17.06
N ILE A 119 -16.87 -0.79 18.30
CA ILE A 119 -17.66 -0.48 19.50
C ILE A 119 -17.09 0.80 20.11
N GLY A 120 -17.81 1.90 19.91
CA GLY A 120 -17.36 3.25 20.18
C GLY A 120 -16.19 3.69 19.31
N ASN A 121 -15.75 4.92 19.54
CA ASN A 121 -14.54 5.52 18.96
C ASN A 121 -13.80 6.31 20.04
N GLU A 122 -12.52 6.01 20.22
CA GLU A 122 -11.64 6.66 21.20
C GLU A 122 -12.23 6.77 22.62
N VAL A 123 -12.96 5.75 23.07
CA VAL A 123 -13.73 5.75 24.35
C VAL A 123 -12.88 6.20 25.53
N PHE A 124 -11.62 5.78 25.61
CA PHE A 124 -10.72 6.14 26.71
C PHE A 124 -10.37 7.63 26.80
N LYS A 125 -10.57 8.37 25.71
CA LYS A 125 -10.29 9.80 25.57
C LYS A 125 -11.59 10.59 25.58
N GLU A 126 -12.56 10.21 24.74
CA GLU A 126 -13.78 10.98 24.49
C GLU A 126 -14.94 10.61 25.43
N ALA A 127 -14.94 9.39 25.99
CA ALA A 127 -16.05 8.88 26.80
C ALA A 127 -15.56 8.02 27.99
N SER A 128 -14.56 8.51 28.73
CA SER A 128 -13.85 7.73 29.77
C SER A 128 -14.77 7.14 30.86
N GLN A 129 -15.94 7.74 31.09
CA GLN A 129 -16.98 7.22 31.96
C GLN A 129 -17.54 5.85 31.52
N LEU A 130 -17.34 5.46 30.26
CA LEU A 130 -17.82 4.23 29.64
C LEU A 130 -16.76 3.12 29.59
N ASN A 131 -15.55 3.35 30.10
CA ASN A 131 -14.42 2.40 30.01
C ASN A 131 -14.78 0.99 30.48
N SER A 132 -15.50 0.87 31.60
CA SER A 132 -15.91 -0.42 32.17
C SER A 132 -16.99 -1.14 31.36
N GLN A 133 -17.68 -0.44 30.47
CA GLN A 133 -18.79 -0.95 29.65
C GLN A 133 -18.32 -1.43 28.26
N LEU A 134 -17.12 -1.03 27.84
CA LEU A 134 -16.59 -1.30 26.50
C LEU A 134 -16.47 -2.80 26.18
N VAL A 135 -15.73 -3.57 26.99
CA VAL A 135 -15.57 -5.02 26.75
C VAL A 135 -16.90 -5.80 26.89
N PRO A 136 -17.78 -5.48 27.86
CA PRO A 136 -19.14 -6.03 27.88
C PRO A 136 -19.94 -5.78 26.60
N ALA A 137 -19.93 -4.56 26.05
CA ALA A 137 -20.60 -4.25 24.78
C ALA A 137 -20.01 -5.05 23.61
N MET A 138 -18.68 -5.10 23.49
CA MET A 138 -17.98 -5.93 22.48
C MET A 138 -18.41 -7.40 22.57
N THR A 139 -18.47 -7.95 23.77
CA THR A 139 -18.85 -9.34 24.02
C THR A 139 -20.29 -9.62 23.57
N LYS A 140 -21.22 -8.72 23.87
CA LYS A 140 -22.64 -8.88 23.52
C LYS A 140 -22.90 -8.72 22.02
N VAL A 141 -22.21 -7.80 21.36
CA VAL A 141 -22.27 -7.64 19.89
C VAL A 141 -21.67 -8.85 19.19
N GLN A 142 -20.55 -9.38 19.68
CA GLN A 142 -19.98 -10.63 19.15
C GLN A 142 -20.96 -11.81 19.29
N ALA A 143 -21.62 -11.93 20.45
CA ALA A 143 -22.63 -12.97 20.66
C ALA A 143 -23.83 -12.83 19.69
N ALA A 144 -24.28 -11.61 19.45
CA ALA A 144 -25.34 -11.32 18.47
C ALA A 144 -24.92 -11.69 17.05
N LEU A 145 -23.70 -11.33 16.62
CA LEU A 145 -23.13 -11.74 15.33
C LEU A 145 -23.02 -13.27 15.21
N ALA A 146 -22.57 -13.96 16.26
CA ALA A 146 -22.47 -15.41 16.28
C ALA A 146 -23.84 -16.10 16.12
N ARG A 147 -24.88 -15.62 16.80
CA ARG A 147 -26.26 -16.13 16.67
C ARG A 147 -26.82 -16.02 15.25
N LEU A 148 -26.36 -15.01 14.50
CA LEU A 148 -26.77 -14.78 13.12
C LEU A 148 -25.83 -15.43 12.09
N GLY A 149 -24.82 -16.18 12.54
CA GLY A 149 -23.83 -16.84 11.68
C GLY A 149 -22.87 -15.87 10.99
N LEU A 150 -22.62 -14.70 11.58
CA LEU A 150 -21.79 -13.62 11.01
C LEU A 150 -20.43 -13.45 11.69
N ALA A 151 -20.17 -14.13 12.82
CA ALA A 151 -18.95 -13.95 13.63
C ALA A 151 -17.62 -14.20 12.89
N ASP A 152 -17.63 -15.04 11.85
CA ASP A 152 -16.43 -15.28 11.04
C ASP A 152 -16.20 -14.16 10.01
N ALA A 153 -17.28 -13.61 9.46
CA ALA A 153 -17.23 -12.61 8.39
C ALA A 153 -17.11 -11.16 8.90
N VAL A 154 -17.65 -10.88 10.09
CA VAL A 154 -17.70 -9.53 10.68
C VAL A 154 -16.94 -9.54 12.00
N LYS A 155 -15.83 -8.80 12.06
CA LYS A 155 -14.98 -8.73 13.25
C LYS A 155 -15.40 -7.59 14.18
N VAL A 156 -15.44 -7.84 15.48
CA VAL A 156 -15.72 -6.82 16.51
C VAL A 156 -14.40 -6.27 17.04
N THR A 157 -14.23 -4.96 17.00
CA THR A 157 -13.05 -4.27 17.54
C THR A 157 -13.46 -2.93 18.17
N THR A 158 -12.49 -2.15 18.64
CA THR A 158 -12.70 -0.78 19.11
C THR A 158 -11.48 0.08 18.74
N PRO A 159 -11.67 1.22 18.07
CA PRO A 159 -10.61 2.18 17.78
C PRO A 159 -10.19 2.90 19.05
N ILE A 160 -8.91 2.78 19.38
CA ILE A 160 -8.31 3.38 20.58
C ILE A 160 -7.34 4.48 20.16
N ALA A 161 -7.47 5.66 20.79
CA ALA A 161 -6.51 6.74 20.65
C ALA A 161 -5.13 6.31 21.17
N PHE A 162 -4.05 6.78 20.51
CA PHE A 162 -2.69 6.47 20.94
C PHE A 162 -2.34 6.95 22.36
N ASP A 163 -3.08 7.92 22.91
CA ASP A 163 -2.92 8.40 24.29
C ASP A 163 -3.32 7.37 25.38
N ALA A 164 -3.87 6.22 24.98
CA ALA A 164 -4.10 5.06 25.85
C ALA A 164 -2.80 4.47 26.41
N LEU A 165 -1.64 4.83 25.84
CA LEU A 165 -0.32 4.49 26.37
C LEU A 165 0.15 5.57 27.35
N LYS A 166 0.51 5.17 28.58
CA LYS A 166 1.24 6.05 29.51
C LYS A 166 2.71 6.21 29.13
N MET A 167 3.27 5.17 28.51
CA MET A 167 4.65 5.13 28.05
C MET A 167 4.65 4.60 26.62
N SER A 168 5.31 5.33 25.72
CA SER A 168 5.47 4.94 24.31
C SER A 168 6.90 5.10 23.79
N PHE A 169 7.80 5.68 24.59
CA PHE A 169 9.21 5.85 24.24
C PHE A 169 10.15 5.49 25.41
N PRO A 170 11.22 4.69 25.17
CA PRO A 170 11.46 3.95 23.93
C PRO A 170 10.35 2.90 23.66
N PRO A 171 10.12 2.45 22.42
CA PRO A 171 8.99 1.55 22.09
C PRO A 171 8.87 0.31 22.98
N SER A 172 9.99 -0.32 23.34
CA SER A 172 10.08 -1.44 24.30
C SER A 172 9.50 -1.15 25.69
N GLU A 173 9.43 0.12 26.07
CA GLU A 173 8.79 0.57 27.30
C GLU A 173 7.28 0.81 27.17
N GLY A 174 6.71 0.59 25.98
CA GLY A 174 5.28 0.59 25.69
C GLY A 174 4.44 0.02 26.83
N ALA A 175 3.51 0.81 27.36
CA ALA A 175 2.61 0.39 28.43
C ALA A 175 1.31 1.20 28.39
N PHE A 176 0.17 0.51 28.51
CA PHE A 176 -1.14 1.15 28.67
C PHE A 176 -1.23 1.91 30.00
N ARG A 177 -2.07 2.96 30.05
CA ARG A 177 -2.34 3.70 31.29
C ARG A 177 -2.89 2.78 32.38
N ASP A 178 -2.54 3.07 33.63
CA ASP A 178 -2.81 2.19 34.76
C ASP A 178 -4.32 2.04 35.06
N ASP A 179 -5.11 3.07 34.74
CA ASP A 179 -6.57 3.09 34.90
C ASP A 179 -7.32 2.13 33.96
N ILE A 180 -6.73 1.79 32.81
CA ILE A 180 -7.35 0.91 31.80
C ILE A 180 -6.63 -0.42 31.62
N ALA A 181 -5.34 -0.51 31.95
CA ALA A 181 -4.49 -1.66 31.61
C ALA A 181 -5.07 -2.99 32.13
N LEU A 182 -5.32 -3.09 33.44
CA LEU A 182 -5.79 -4.32 34.06
C LEU A 182 -7.29 -4.57 33.80
N LEU A 183 -8.12 -3.54 33.98
CA LEU A 183 -9.57 -3.70 34.04
C LEU A 183 -10.24 -3.72 32.66
N VAL A 184 -9.60 -3.17 31.63
CA VAL A 184 -10.20 -3.03 30.30
C VAL A 184 -9.32 -3.63 29.22
N MET A 185 -8.05 -3.22 29.13
CA MET A 185 -7.17 -3.68 28.05
C MET A 185 -6.84 -5.17 28.14
N SER A 186 -6.50 -5.69 29.34
CA SER A 186 -6.24 -7.12 29.52
C SER A 186 -7.41 -8.01 29.06
N PRO A 187 -8.67 -7.80 29.53
CA PRO A 187 -9.81 -8.57 29.04
C PRO A 187 -10.16 -8.29 27.58
N MET A 188 -9.97 -7.06 27.07
CA MET A 188 -10.16 -6.76 25.65
C MET A 188 -9.23 -7.57 24.76
N VAL A 189 -7.93 -7.62 25.09
CA VAL A 189 -6.98 -8.39 24.30
C VAL A 189 -7.31 -9.89 24.40
N ASN A 190 -7.89 -10.39 25.51
CA ASN A 190 -8.37 -11.79 25.58
C ASN A 190 -9.53 -11.99 24.60
N PHE A 191 -10.53 -11.11 24.64
CA PHE A 191 -11.66 -11.14 23.73
C PHE A 191 -11.23 -11.14 22.26
N LEU A 192 -10.29 -10.26 21.88
CA LEU A 192 -9.80 -10.18 20.50
C LEU A 192 -9.09 -11.47 20.06
N GLN A 193 -8.29 -12.09 20.95
CA GLN A 193 -7.63 -13.38 20.66
C GLN A 193 -8.65 -14.51 20.53
N GLU A 194 -9.63 -14.59 21.43
CA GLU A 194 -10.65 -15.65 21.45
C GLU A 194 -11.59 -15.59 20.23
N THR A 195 -11.82 -14.39 19.69
CA THR A 195 -12.73 -14.16 18.55
C THR A 195 -12.01 -14.10 17.20
N GLY A 196 -10.68 -14.21 17.19
CA GLY A 196 -9.89 -14.02 15.97
C GLY A 196 -10.07 -12.63 15.36
N SER A 197 -10.23 -11.62 16.21
CA SER A 197 -10.33 -10.21 15.83
C SER A 197 -8.95 -9.52 15.99
N TYR A 198 -8.91 -8.20 15.84
CA TYR A 198 -7.70 -7.38 15.86
C TYR A 198 -7.89 -6.15 16.75
N LEU A 199 -6.78 -5.59 17.26
CA LEU A 199 -6.82 -4.31 17.98
C LEU A 199 -6.80 -3.18 16.94
N MET A 200 -7.71 -2.22 17.04
CA MET A 200 -7.71 -1.04 16.17
C MET A 200 -7.13 0.16 16.94
N MET A 201 -6.12 0.81 16.37
CA MET A 201 -5.49 2.00 16.96
C MET A 201 -5.58 3.18 16.01
N ASN A 202 -6.00 4.34 16.51
CA ASN A 202 -5.87 5.61 15.82
C ASN A 202 -4.49 6.18 16.16
N ILE A 203 -3.59 6.21 15.18
CA ILE A 203 -2.20 6.66 15.37
C ILE A 203 -1.90 7.80 14.41
N TYR A 204 -1.57 8.94 14.98
CA TYR A 204 -1.21 10.15 14.25
C TYR A 204 0.24 10.53 14.53
N PRO A 205 1.21 10.03 13.74
CA PRO A 205 2.62 10.36 13.91
C PRO A 205 2.88 11.87 13.90
N TYR A 206 2.10 12.65 13.15
CA TYR A 206 2.27 14.10 13.09
C TYR A 206 2.06 14.78 14.46
N LEU A 207 1.12 14.31 15.29
CA LEU A 207 0.90 14.84 16.64
C LEU A 207 2.09 14.57 17.58
N ALA A 208 2.65 13.36 17.48
CA ALA A 208 3.86 13.00 18.23
C ALA A 208 5.08 13.83 17.78
N TYR A 209 5.17 14.15 16.48
CA TYR A 209 6.19 15.04 15.95
C TYR A 209 6.06 16.48 16.50
N LEU A 210 4.86 17.06 16.46
CA LEU A 210 4.60 18.41 16.97
C LEU A 210 4.90 18.56 18.46
N SER A 211 4.67 17.50 19.25
CA SER A 211 4.92 17.50 20.69
C SER A 211 6.36 17.14 21.08
N THR A 212 7.24 16.79 20.13
CA THR A 212 8.61 16.36 20.41
C THR A 212 9.66 17.28 19.77
N PRO A 213 10.23 18.22 20.52
CA PRO A 213 11.26 19.13 20.01
C PRO A 213 12.47 18.40 19.43
N GLY A 214 12.92 18.84 18.25
CA GLY A 214 14.13 18.31 17.60
C GLY A 214 13.97 16.94 16.91
N MET A 215 12.75 16.39 16.85
CA MET A 215 12.49 15.19 16.05
C MET A 215 12.73 15.49 14.55
N SER A 216 13.32 14.54 13.83
CA SER A 216 13.50 14.68 12.38
C SER A 216 12.17 14.56 11.66
N ILE A 217 11.88 15.50 10.75
CA ILE A 217 10.70 15.41 9.88
C ILE A 217 10.80 14.20 8.93
N ASP A 218 12.02 13.76 8.59
CA ASP A 218 12.21 12.58 7.74
C ASP A 218 11.80 11.30 8.45
N TYR A 219 11.89 11.25 9.79
CA TYR A 219 11.39 10.17 10.62
C TYR A 219 9.85 10.09 10.65
N LEU A 220 9.19 11.25 10.55
CA LEU A 220 7.73 11.36 10.39
C LEU A 220 7.28 10.94 8.98
N LEU A 221 7.99 11.41 7.94
CA LEU A 221 7.56 11.32 6.54
C LEU A 221 8.08 10.07 5.79
N PHE A 222 8.53 9.05 6.52
CA PHE A 222 9.10 7.81 5.94
C PHE A 222 10.30 8.05 5.00
N ARG A 223 11.00 9.19 5.14
CA ARG A 223 12.15 9.55 4.31
C ARG A 223 13.44 8.97 4.91
N PRO A 224 14.51 8.81 4.11
CA PRO A 224 15.79 8.34 4.61
C PRO A 224 16.27 9.17 5.81
N ASN A 225 16.61 8.51 6.91
CA ASN A 225 17.08 9.13 8.14
C ASN A 225 18.01 8.19 8.91
N VAL A 226 18.66 8.70 9.95
CA VAL A 226 19.64 7.94 10.76
C VAL A 226 19.02 6.87 11.66
N GLY A 227 17.69 6.86 11.79
CA GLY A 227 16.95 6.00 12.69
C GLY A 227 17.07 6.38 14.16
N VAL A 228 16.11 5.92 14.97
CA VAL A 228 16.09 6.07 16.42
C VAL A 228 16.29 4.70 17.06
N VAL A 229 17.35 4.56 17.85
CA VAL A 229 17.69 3.29 18.53
C VAL A 229 16.91 3.19 19.84
N ASP A 230 16.13 2.13 19.98
CA ASP A 230 15.58 1.72 21.26
C ASP A 230 16.72 1.19 22.16
N LYS A 231 16.92 1.85 23.30
CA LYS A 231 18.04 1.54 24.20
C LYS A 231 17.93 0.18 24.86
N ASN A 232 16.73 -0.38 24.99
CA ASN A 232 16.50 -1.65 25.69
C ASN A 232 16.44 -2.82 24.71
N SER A 233 15.60 -2.72 23.67
CA SER A 233 15.46 -3.79 22.67
C SER A 233 16.61 -3.83 21.65
N LYS A 234 17.40 -2.74 21.55
CA LYS A 234 18.46 -2.52 20.54
C LYS A 234 17.95 -2.45 19.10
N GLN A 235 16.63 -2.42 18.92
CA GLN A 235 16.01 -2.23 17.61
C GLN A 235 16.18 -0.78 17.16
N THR A 236 16.29 -0.58 15.84
CA THR A 236 16.39 0.75 15.25
C THR A 236 15.15 1.00 14.42
N TYR A 237 14.47 2.10 14.74
CA TYR A 237 13.25 2.54 14.07
C TYR A 237 13.59 3.61 13.05
N PHE A 238 13.16 3.43 11.80
CA PHE A 238 13.34 4.41 10.73
C PHE A 238 12.04 5.18 10.41
N SER A 239 10.91 4.78 10.98
CA SER A 239 9.65 5.52 10.96
C SER A 239 9.09 5.70 12.36
N LEU A 240 8.53 6.89 12.60
CA LEU A 240 7.78 7.18 13.82
C LEU A 240 6.57 6.26 13.96
N LEU A 241 5.90 5.91 12.85
CA LEU A 241 4.77 4.99 12.86
C LEU A 241 5.19 3.60 13.36
N ASP A 242 6.34 3.09 12.91
CA ASP A 242 6.85 1.79 13.37
C ASP A 242 7.12 1.79 14.88
N ALA A 243 7.70 2.87 15.39
CA ALA A 243 7.95 3.02 16.82
C ALA A 243 6.65 3.09 17.62
N GLN A 244 5.63 3.78 17.12
CA GLN A 244 4.32 3.85 17.77
C GLN A 244 3.61 2.49 17.74
N LEU A 245 3.60 1.80 16.60
CA LEU A 245 3.03 0.44 16.48
C LEU A 245 3.71 -0.55 17.44
N ASP A 246 5.04 -0.53 17.51
CA ASP A 246 5.75 -1.41 18.43
C ASP A 246 5.52 -1.06 19.90
N ALA A 247 5.38 0.23 20.23
CA ALA A 247 4.97 0.61 21.58
C ALA A 247 3.61 0.00 21.97
N VAL A 248 2.66 -0.09 21.03
CA VAL A 248 1.37 -0.78 21.26
C VAL A 248 1.58 -2.27 21.45
N TYR A 249 2.37 -2.93 20.60
CA TYR A 249 2.65 -4.36 20.74
C TYR A 249 3.32 -4.69 22.08
N TYR A 250 4.33 -3.92 22.49
CA TYR A 250 4.96 -4.07 23.81
C TYR A 250 3.97 -3.81 24.95
N ALA A 251 3.09 -2.81 24.82
CA ALA A 251 2.05 -2.55 25.81
C ALA A 251 1.10 -3.74 25.97
N MET A 252 0.70 -4.38 24.87
CA MET A 252 -0.14 -5.58 24.88
C MET A 252 0.57 -6.79 25.51
N GLU A 253 1.86 -6.98 25.23
CA GLU A 253 2.67 -8.07 25.80
C GLU A 253 2.89 -7.92 27.32
N LYS A 254 2.88 -6.68 27.84
CA LYS A 254 3.00 -6.40 29.28
C LYS A 254 1.70 -6.59 30.05
N LEU A 255 0.55 -6.69 29.38
CA LEU A 255 -0.71 -6.95 30.05
C LEU A 255 -0.68 -8.33 30.72
N PRO A 256 -1.23 -8.48 31.94
CA PRO A 256 -1.38 -9.80 32.54
C PRO A 256 -2.30 -10.65 31.66
N SER A 257 -1.98 -11.94 31.54
CA SER A 257 -2.87 -12.92 30.92
C SER A 257 -3.53 -13.77 32.00
N SER A 258 -4.83 -14.05 31.85
CA SER A 258 -5.57 -15.03 32.66
C SER A 258 -4.95 -16.43 32.61
N SER A 259 -4.14 -16.73 31.59
CA SER A 259 -3.48 -18.02 31.36
C SER A 259 -2.04 -18.11 31.88
N LEU A 260 -1.44 -17.01 32.35
CA LEU A 260 -0.06 -16.98 32.83
C LEU A 260 0.00 -17.07 34.36
N ARG A 261 0.71 -18.08 34.88
CA ARG A 261 1.24 -18.03 36.25
C ARG A 261 2.29 -16.91 36.31
N ALA A 262 2.29 -16.16 37.42
CA ALA A 262 3.04 -14.93 37.64
C ALA A 262 4.43 -14.88 36.96
N GLY A 263 4.67 -13.85 36.13
CA GLY A 263 6.01 -13.44 35.67
C GLY A 263 6.30 -13.54 34.17
N GLY A 264 5.41 -14.07 33.33
CA GLY A 264 5.60 -14.13 31.87
C GLY A 264 4.96 -12.95 31.12
N MET A 265 5.57 -12.53 30.00
CA MET A 265 4.91 -11.66 29.01
C MET A 265 3.79 -12.43 28.31
N ARG A 266 2.68 -11.73 28.02
CA ARG A 266 1.57 -12.27 27.25
C ARG A 266 2.03 -12.64 25.85
N LYS A 267 1.81 -13.89 25.46
CA LYS A 267 1.94 -14.29 24.05
C LYS A 267 0.74 -13.76 23.27
N LEU A 268 1.02 -12.95 22.25
CA LEU A 268 -0.01 -12.46 21.33
C LEU A 268 -0.42 -13.49 20.27
N THR A 269 0.12 -14.72 20.33
CA THR A 269 -0.26 -15.81 19.43
C THR A 269 -1.43 -16.62 19.98
N ALA A 270 -2.46 -16.86 19.17
CA ALA A 270 -3.60 -17.72 19.49
C ALA A 270 -4.11 -18.42 18.22
N GLY A 271 -4.53 -19.69 18.33
CA GLY A 271 -5.24 -20.41 17.24
C GLY A 271 -4.48 -20.58 15.92
N GLY A 272 -3.16 -20.31 15.87
CA GLY A 272 -2.35 -20.36 14.65
C GLY A 272 -2.01 -18.99 14.03
N GLY A 273 -2.51 -17.88 14.59
CA GLY A 273 -2.23 -16.51 14.14
C GLY A 273 -1.68 -15.59 15.25
N ILE A 274 -1.17 -14.42 14.85
CA ILE A 274 -0.72 -13.34 15.74
C ILE A 274 -1.88 -12.36 15.90
N LEU A 275 -2.18 -11.88 17.12
CA LEU A 275 -3.12 -10.77 17.30
C LEU A 275 -2.51 -9.50 16.69
N GLU A 276 -3.16 -9.00 15.65
CA GLU A 276 -2.71 -7.85 14.87
C GLU A 276 -3.17 -6.52 15.46
N VAL A 277 -2.43 -5.47 15.12
CA VAL A 277 -2.82 -4.08 15.33
C VAL A 277 -3.10 -3.48 13.96
N LYS A 278 -4.35 -3.05 13.73
CA LYS A 278 -4.75 -2.33 12.52
C LYS A 278 -4.85 -0.84 12.81
N LEU A 279 -4.50 -0.01 11.83
CA LEU A 279 -4.61 1.44 11.96
C LEU A 279 -6.03 1.86 11.61
N GLY A 280 -6.80 2.22 12.63
CA GLY A 280 -8.18 2.70 12.48
C GLY A 280 -8.27 4.08 11.86
N GLU A 281 -7.23 4.89 12.09
CA GLU A 281 -7.00 6.21 11.52
C GLU A 281 -5.50 6.50 11.51
N SER A 282 -4.99 7.01 10.41
CA SER A 282 -3.65 7.63 10.36
C SER A 282 -3.56 8.61 9.20
N HIS A 283 -2.99 9.79 9.45
CA HIS A 283 -2.78 10.80 8.41
C HIS A 283 -1.85 11.93 8.83
N HIS A 284 -1.62 12.85 7.89
CA HIS A 284 -0.91 14.10 8.07
C HIS A 284 -1.71 15.24 7.41
N PRO A 285 -2.03 16.35 8.12
CA PRO A 285 -2.86 17.43 7.57
C PRO A 285 -2.19 18.16 6.41
N THR A 286 -3.00 18.74 5.52
CA THR A 286 -2.53 19.48 4.34
C THR A 286 -2.29 20.97 4.59
N ARG A 287 -2.71 21.49 5.75
CA ARG A 287 -2.60 22.89 6.15
C ARG A 287 -2.44 23.01 7.66
N GLY A 288 -1.85 24.13 8.12
CA GLY A 288 -1.81 24.53 9.52
C GLY A 288 -0.60 24.00 10.29
N HIS A 289 -0.74 23.94 11.62
CA HIS A 289 0.18 23.22 12.52
C HIS A 289 1.66 23.64 12.39
N HIS A 290 1.96 24.91 12.63
CA HIS A 290 3.32 25.47 12.66
C HIS A 290 4.15 25.26 11.37
N GLY A 291 3.49 25.18 10.20
CA GLY A 291 4.15 24.98 8.91
C GLY A 291 4.51 23.52 8.61
N VAL A 292 4.16 22.59 9.50
CA VAL A 292 4.30 21.15 9.28
C VAL A 292 3.17 20.66 8.39
N GLY A 293 1.93 21.07 8.68
CA GLY A 293 0.74 20.82 7.87
C GLY A 293 0.85 21.47 6.49
N THR A 294 1.27 20.70 5.49
CA THR A 294 1.39 21.15 4.10
C THR A 294 0.98 20.02 3.17
N ARG A 295 0.46 20.36 1.99
CA ARG A 295 0.14 19.34 0.96
C ARG A 295 1.33 18.45 0.62
N ALA A 296 2.53 19.01 0.54
CA ALA A 296 3.74 18.26 0.22
C ALA A 296 4.10 17.23 1.31
N ASN A 297 3.94 17.59 2.58
CA ASN A 297 4.17 16.67 3.70
C ASN A 297 3.05 15.64 3.82
N ALA A 298 1.79 16.03 3.62
CA ALA A 298 0.67 15.11 3.59
C ALA A 298 0.80 14.05 2.49
N GLN A 299 1.20 14.48 1.29
CA GLN A 299 1.48 13.57 0.18
C GLN A 299 2.66 12.65 0.50
N ALA A 300 3.78 13.18 1.02
CA ALA A 300 4.94 12.36 1.38
C ALA A 300 4.63 11.33 2.48
N PHE A 301 3.85 11.72 3.49
CA PHE A 301 3.39 10.82 4.54
C PHE A 301 2.49 9.71 3.96
N THR A 302 1.52 10.09 3.13
CA THR A 302 0.59 9.15 2.50
C THR A 302 1.34 8.18 1.58
N ASP A 303 2.23 8.67 0.71
CA ASP A 303 3.08 7.83 -0.16
C ASP A 303 3.92 6.84 0.67
N GLY A 304 4.49 7.29 1.79
CA GLY A 304 5.26 6.46 2.72
C GLY A 304 4.42 5.38 3.40
N LEU A 305 3.22 5.75 3.87
CA LEU A 305 2.25 4.82 4.46
C LEU A 305 1.79 3.78 3.43
N MET A 306 1.44 4.20 2.22
CA MET A 306 1.07 3.32 1.11
C MET A 306 2.20 2.35 0.76
N SER A 307 3.44 2.85 0.66
CA SER A 307 4.61 2.03 0.39
C SER A 307 4.89 1.05 1.53
N LYS A 308 4.61 1.40 2.78
CA LYS A 308 4.76 0.48 3.91
C LYS A 308 3.77 -0.67 3.82
N VAL A 309 2.49 -0.35 3.67
CA VAL A 309 1.40 -1.34 3.60
C VAL A 309 1.60 -2.30 2.40
N ARG A 310 2.07 -1.77 1.27
CA ARG A 310 2.34 -2.56 0.05
C ARG A 310 3.72 -3.22 -0.01
N GLY A 311 4.67 -2.78 0.82
CA GLY A 311 6.11 -3.02 0.69
C GLY A 311 6.57 -4.47 0.91
N GLY A 312 5.65 -5.42 1.07
CA GLY A 312 5.92 -6.85 1.32
C GLY A 312 6.62 -7.62 0.22
N ASN A 313 7.16 -6.95 -0.80
CA ASN A 313 7.87 -7.58 -1.90
C ASN A 313 9.29 -7.04 -2.16
N SER A 314 9.82 -6.11 -1.37
CA SER A 314 11.23 -5.69 -1.50
C SER A 314 12.13 -6.51 -0.58
N GLY A 315 12.31 -7.79 -0.90
CA GLY A 315 13.45 -8.55 -0.40
C GLY A 315 14.76 -7.80 -0.72
N THR A 316 15.66 -7.76 0.25
CA THR A 316 17.08 -7.41 0.13
C THR A 316 17.45 -5.92 -0.01
N THR A 317 17.75 -5.27 1.12
CA THR A 317 18.87 -4.30 1.18
C THR A 317 19.73 -4.56 2.42
N SER A 318 20.93 -5.08 2.19
CA SER A 318 21.96 -5.41 3.16
C SER A 318 22.83 -4.22 3.58
N ASN A 319 22.42 -2.97 3.29
CA ASN A 319 23.18 -1.78 3.65
C ASN A 319 22.62 -1.12 4.92
N LYS A 320 23.40 -1.17 6.01
CA LYS A 320 23.06 -0.64 7.35
C LYS A 320 22.76 0.86 7.37
N TYR A 321 23.15 1.60 6.32
CA TYR A 321 23.02 3.05 6.22
C TYR A 321 21.94 3.53 5.23
N ASN A 322 21.21 2.61 4.56
CA ASN A 322 20.20 2.93 3.54
C ASN A 322 18.92 2.08 3.70
N ARG A 323 18.41 1.93 4.92
CA ARG A 323 17.10 1.31 5.13
C ARG A 323 16.02 2.37 4.99
N LEU A 324 15.24 2.25 3.92
CA LEU A 324 13.93 2.92 3.86
C LEU A 324 13.07 2.37 4.99
N ALA A 325 12.29 3.26 5.62
CA ALA A 325 11.27 2.90 6.61
C ALA A 325 10.22 1.89 6.09
N THR A 326 10.16 1.68 4.78
CA THR A 326 9.17 0.85 4.09
C THR A 326 9.72 -0.52 3.64
N SER A 327 10.92 -0.89 4.10
CA SER A 327 11.62 -2.13 3.67
C SER A 327 11.01 -3.44 4.21
N ALA A 328 10.02 -3.36 5.10
CA ALA A 328 9.18 -4.48 5.54
C ALA A 328 7.74 -3.99 5.79
N VAL A 329 6.74 -4.85 5.53
CA VAL A 329 5.32 -4.56 5.86
C VAL A 329 5.17 -4.37 7.36
N GLY A 330 5.74 -5.29 8.13
CA GLY A 330 5.74 -5.27 9.58
C GLY A 330 6.66 -4.21 10.19
N THR A 331 6.82 -4.29 11.50
CA THR A 331 7.65 -3.38 12.30
C THR A 331 8.93 -4.09 12.78
N PRO A 332 9.92 -3.38 13.35
CA PRO A 332 11.10 -4.02 13.93
C PRO A 332 10.80 -5.14 14.95
N HIS A 333 9.80 -4.99 15.82
CA HIS A 333 9.39 -6.01 16.80
C HIS A 333 8.40 -7.04 16.22
N ARG A 334 7.64 -6.66 15.19
CA ARG A 334 6.69 -7.53 14.47
C ARG A 334 6.95 -7.52 12.96
N PRO A 335 8.08 -8.09 12.49
CA PRO A 335 8.50 -7.97 11.09
C PRO A 335 7.59 -8.68 10.08
N ASN A 336 6.80 -9.66 10.57
CA ASN A 336 5.88 -10.46 9.75
C ASN A 336 4.40 -10.13 10.02
N ALA A 337 4.11 -9.06 10.79
CA ALA A 337 2.72 -8.64 10.94
C ALA A 337 2.29 -7.89 9.68
N ASP A 338 1.11 -8.22 9.16
CA ASP A 338 0.46 -7.43 8.14
C ASP A 338 0.00 -6.10 8.73
N LEU A 339 -0.11 -5.08 7.90
CA LEU A 339 -0.55 -3.74 8.29
C LEU A 339 -1.71 -3.29 7.42
N ASP A 340 -2.90 -3.36 7.98
CA ASP A 340 -4.07 -2.71 7.40
C ASP A 340 -4.22 -1.30 7.95
N VAL A 341 -4.62 -0.36 7.09
CA VAL A 341 -4.81 1.03 7.49
C VAL A 341 -6.05 1.64 6.87
N TYR A 342 -6.76 2.44 7.65
CA TYR A 342 -7.69 3.45 7.14
C TYR A 342 -7.03 4.83 7.17
N ILE A 343 -6.83 5.41 6.00
CA ILE A 343 -6.31 6.77 5.87
C ILE A 343 -7.40 7.74 6.29
N PHE A 344 -7.08 8.63 7.23
CA PHE A 344 -8.01 9.65 7.72
C PHE A 344 -7.76 11.00 7.00
N GLU A 345 -8.53 11.40 5.99
CA GLU A 345 -9.85 10.87 5.62
C GLU A 345 -10.20 11.18 4.16
N LEU A 346 -11.38 10.73 3.71
CA LEU A 346 -11.78 10.84 2.30
C LEU A 346 -11.97 12.29 1.85
N PHE A 347 -12.56 13.15 2.68
CA PHE A 347 -12.86 14.54 2.33
C PHE A 347 -12.38 15.53 3.38
N ASN A 348 -12.07 16.76 2.96
CA ASN A 348 -11.98 17.87 3.91
C ASN A 348 -13.36 18.12 4.53
N GLU A 349 -13.40 18.34 5.85
CA GLU A 349 -14.64 18.40 6.62
C GLU A 349 -14.87 19.79 7.23
N ASP A 350 -15.78 20.58 6.65
CA ASP A 350 -15.94 22.00 6.97
C ASP A 350 -16.65 22.30 8.31
N ASN A 351 -17.22 21.27 8.96
CA ASN A 351 -17.88 21.40 10.26
C ASN A 351 -17.02 20.89 11.42
N LYS A 352 -15.74 20.58 11.18
CA LYS A 352 -14.73 20.26 12.20
C LYS A 352 -14.04 21.54 12.73
N PRO A 353 -13.37 21.48 13.90
CA PRO A 353 -12.45 22.54 14.34
C PRO A 353 -11.46 22.93 13.25
N GLU A 354 -11.05 24.20 13.18
CA GLU A 354 -10.24 24.76 12.07
C GLU A 354 -8.97 23.94 11.77
N ASP A 355 -8.33 23.41 12.81
CA ASP A 355 -7.10 22.62 12.72
C ASP A 355 -7.34 21.16 12.31
N GLU A 356 -8.60 20.74 12.16
CA GLU A 356 -9.05 19.40 11.75
C GLU A 356 -9.78 19.38 10.40
N GLN A 357 -9.97 20.52 9.72
CA GLN A 357 -10.74 20.58 8.46
C GLN A 357 -9.98 20.06 7.23
N ASP A 358 -8.65 19.99 7.30
CA ASP A 358 -7.75 19.84 6.14
C ASP A 358 -7.04 18.47 6.05
N PHE A 359 -7.73 17.39 6.47
CA PHE A 359 -7.27 16.00 6.44
C PHE A 359 -7.70 15.21 5.18
N GLY A 360 -8.49 15.82 4.31
CA GLY A 360 -9.06 15.14 3.16
C GLY A 360 -8.05 14.75 2.08
N LEU A 361 -8.22 13.55 1.55
CA LEU A 361 -7.62 13.13 0.28
C LEU A 361 -8.26 13.84 -0.92
N PHE A 362 -9.55 14.17 -0.81
CA PHE A 362 -10.33 14.87 -1.82
C PHE A 362 -10.98 16.12 -1.25
N TYR A 363 -11.16 17.13 -2.09
CA TYR A 363 -12.11 18.19 -1.81
C TYR A 363 -13.55 17.68 -1.94
N PRO A 364 -14.53 18.36 -1.32
CA PRO A 364 -15.95 18.01 -1.49
C PRO A 364 -16.41 18.00 -2.97
N ASN A 365 -15.74 18.74 -3.85
CA ASN A 365 -15.99 18.70 -5.30
C ASN A 365 -15.35 17.49 -6.02
N GLN A 366 -14.86 16.50 -5.28
CA GLN A 366 -14.21 15.26 -5.74
C GLN A 366 -12.84 15.44 -6.42
N GLN A 367 -12.30 16.66 -6.48
CA GLN A 367 -10.93 16.85 -6.96
C GLN A 367 -9.94 16.37 -5.89
N PRO A 368 -8.89 15.64 -6.28
CA PRO A 368 -7.86 15.22 -5.33
C PRO A 368 -7.15 16.44 -4.75
N VAL A 369 -6.94 16.46 -3.43
CA VAL A 369 -6.09 17.48 -2.78
C VAL A 369 -4.62 17.28 -3.18
N TYR A 370 -4.22 16.01 -3.32
CA TYR A 370 -3.00 15.51 -3.94
C TYR A 370 -3.24 14.10 -4.48
N GLN A 371 -2.36 13.62 -5.36
CA GLN A 371 -2.53 12.31 -5.99
C GLN A 371 -2.13 11.19 -5.03
N VAL A 372 -2.97 10.15 -4.93
CA VAL A 372 -2.68 8.92 -4.18
C VAL A 372 -3.00 7.73 -5.08
N ASP A 373 -2.04 6.81 -5.21
CA ASP A 373 -2.25 5.58 -5.95
C ASP A 373 -2.77 4.49 -5.01
N PHE A 374 -4.05 4.14 -5.09
CA PHE A 374 -4.70 3.08 -4.31
C PHE A 374 -4.70 1.69 -4.99
N VAL A 375 -4.08 1.53 -6.16
CA VAL A 375 -4.05 0.26 -6.88
C VAL A 375 -3.15 -0.78 -6.20
N HIS A 376 -3.76 -1.83 -5.64
CA HIS A 376 -3.08 -3.09 -5.30
C HIS A 376 -2.91 -3.96 -6.56
N GLY A 377 -1.84 -3.73 -7.32
CA GLY A 377 -1.46 -4.59 -8.44
C GLY A 377 -2.31 -4.42 -9.72
N ALA A 378 -1.59 -4.33 -10.85
CA ALA A 378 -2.05 -4.60 -12.22
C ALA A 378 -3.18 -3.74 -12.86
N GLY A 379 -3.33 -2.47 -12.45
CA GLY A 379 -3.89 -1.43 -13.34
C GLY A 379 -2.77 -0.74 -14.14
N PRO A 380 -3.01 -0.21 -15.36
CA PRO A 380 -1.96 0.45 -16.13
C PRO A 380 -1.52 1.72 -15.41
N VAL A 381 -0.40 1.63 -14.69
CA VAL A 381 0.31 2.79 -14.15
C VAL A 381 0.61 3.69 -15.34
N GLN A 382 0.01 4.88 -15.37
CA GLN A 382 0.38 5.89 -16.36
C GLN A 382 1.90 6.09 -16.23
N PRO A 383 2.67 5.95 -17.32
CA PRO A 383 4.11 6.03 -17.23
C PRO A 383 4.53 7.43 -16.77
N SER A 384 5.13 7.50 -15.59
CA SER A 384 5.75 8.71 -15.05
C SER A 384 7.27 8.58 -15.10
N TYR A 385 7.94 9.71 -15.26
CA TYR A 385 9.38 9.83 -15.40
C TYR A 385 9.89 10.96 -14.52
N CYS A 386 11.15 10.90 -14.09
CA CYS A 386 11.78 11.99 -13.38
C CYS A 386 12.76 12.73 -14.29
N THR A 387 12.62 14.05 -14.42
CA THR A 387 13.54 14.87 -15.22
C THR A 387 14.19 15.94 -14.36
N ALA A 388 15.41 16.33 -14.70
CA ALA A 388 16.06 17.46 -14.05
C ALA A 388 15.42 18.78 -14.50
N LYS A 389 15.30 19.75 -13.59
CA LYS A 389 14.81 21.10 -13.88
C LYS A 389 15.96 21.97 -14.39
N ALA A 390 15.80 22.57 -15.55
CA ALA A 390 16.76 23.55 -16.07
C ALA A 390 16.97 24.74 -15.12
N THR A 391 15.96 25.08 -14.32
CA THR A 391 15.99 26.17 -13.34
C THR A 391 16.82 25.87 -12.08
N ALA A 392 17.24 24.61 -11.85
CA ALA A 392 17.99 24.23 -10.66
C ALA A 392 19.44 24.77 -10.66
N GLY A 393 19.99 25.06 -11.85
CA GLY A 393 21.36 25.53 -12.02
C GLY A 393 22.43 24.44 -11.92
N ASP A 394 23.56 24.67 -12.57
CA ASP A 394 24.61 23.67 -12.80
C ASP A 394 25.26 23.08 -11.55
N ALA A 395 25.28 23.81 -10.43
CA ALA A 395 25.84 23.32 -9.17
C ALA A 395 24.88 22.32 -8.50
N ALA A 396 23.59 22.65 -8.42
CA ALA A 396 22.57 21.76 -7.87
C ALA A 396 22.39 20.51 -8.74
N LEU A 397 22.40 20.67 -10.07
CA LEU A 397 22.33 19.55 -11.00
C LEU A 397 23.53 18.60 -10.87
N GLN A 398 24.74 19.11 -10.66
CA GLN A 398 25.91 18.26 -10.46
C GLN A 398 25.81 17.50 -9.13
N ALA A 399 25.49 18.19 -8.03
CA ALA A 399 25.36 17.55 -6.71
C ALA A 399 24.29 16.46 -6.71
N ALA A 400 23.14 16.72 -7.36
CA ALA A 400 22.06 15.77 -7.49
C ALA A 400 22.42 14.59 -8.43
N LEU A 401 23.15 14.83 -9.52
CA LEU A 401 23.66 13.79 -10.41
C LEU A 401 24.64 12.86 -9.67
N ASP A 402 25.60 13.44 -8.94
CA ASP A 402 26.57 12.68 -8.15
C ASP A 402 25.85 11.84 -7.08
N TYR A 403 24.81 12.39 -6.45
CA TYR A 403 23.96 11.66 -5.53
C TYR A 403 23.26 10.50 -6.23
N ALA A 404 22.52 10.74 -7.32
CA ALA A 404 21.78 9.70 -8.03
C ALA A 404 22.70 8.53 -8.45
N CYS A 405 23.84 8.84 -9.07
CA CYS A 405 24.81 7.85 -9.52
C CYS A 405 25.49 7.11 -8.35
N GLY A 406 25.73 7.78 -7.23
CA GLY A 406 26.30 7.17 -6.03
C GLY A 406 25.32 6.34 -5.21
N HIS A 407 24.01 6.49 -5.43
CA HIS A 407 22.96 5.98 -4.53
C HIS A 407 21.92 5.08 -5.22
N GLY A 408 22.24 4.51 -6.38
CA GLY A 408 21.45 3.42 -6.98
C GLY A 408 21.07 3.62 -8.46
N ALA A 409 21.29 4.82 -9.02
CA ALA A 409 21.15 5.03 -10.46
C ALA A 409 22.30 4.34 -11.22
N ASP A 410 22.00 3.72 -12.36
CA ASP A 410 23.00 3.22 -13.29
C ASP A 410 23.44 4.34 -14.23
N CYS A 411 24.54 5.00 -13.89
CA CYS A 411 25.10 6.08 -14.70
C CYS A 411 26.13 5.62 -15.74
N SER A 412 26.19 4.32 -16.06
CA SER A 412 27.16 3.79 -17.02
C SER A 412 26.92 4.29 -18.45
N ALA A 413 25.65 4.50 -18.83
CA ALA A 413 25.28 4.92 -20.19
C ALA A 413 25.63 6.38 -20.49
N ILE A 414 25.81 7.21 -19.45
CA ILE A 414 26.11 8.65 -19.57
C ILE A 414 27.61 8.97 -19.45
N GLN A 415 28.50 7.97 -19.44
CA GLN A 415 29.95 8.18 -19.39
C GLN A 415 30.53 8.52 -20.77
N PRO A 416 31.72 9.17 -20.86
CA PRO A 416 32.35 9.49 -22.14
C PRO A 416 32.44 8.28 -23.09
N GLY A 417 31.97 8.48 -24.33
CA GLY A 417 31.96 7.44 -25.36
C GLY A 417 30.80 6.43 -25.27
N LYS A 418 29.85 6.63 -24.35
CA LYS A 418 28.67 5.76 -24.19
C LYS A 418 27.44 6.32 -24.92
N PRO A 419 26.43 5.48 -25.20
CA PRO A 419 25.27 5.85 -26.01
C PRO A 419 24.53 7.10 -25.51
N CYS A 420 24.52 7.31 -24.19
CA CYS A 420 23.82 8.43 -23.54
C CYS A 420 24.71 9.56 -23.05
N TYR A 421 25.94 9.62 -23.54
CA TYR A 421 26.83 10.74 -23.24
C TYR A 421 26.38 12.06 -23.87
N LYS A 422 25.66 12.02 -25.01
CA LYS A 422 25.23 13.22 -25.74
C LYS A 422 23.73 13.48 -25.55
N PRO A 423 23.32 14.75 -25.35
CA PRO A 423 24.17 15.95 -25.24
C PRO A 423 24.96 15.94 -23.92
N ASN A 424 26.23 16.35 -24.00
CA ASN A 424 27.12 16.38 -22.82
C ASN A 424 26.81 17.63 -21.98
N THR A 425 25.69 17.58 -21.28
CA THR A 425 25.21 18.64 -20.40
C THR A 425 24.77 18.03 -19.08
N LYS A 426 24.96 18.77 -17.99
CA LYS A 426 24.53 18.34 -16.66
C LYS A 426 23.03 18.08 -16.61
N LEU A 427 22.23 18.90 -17.28
CA LEU A 427 20.78 18.72 -17.37
C LEU A 427 20.39 17.36 -17.98
N ALA A 428 21.04 16.96 -19.08
CA ALA A 428 20.74 15.70 -19.76
C ALA A 428 21.22 14.49 -18.94
N HIS A 429 22.44 14.55 -18.39
CA HIS A 429 22.98 13.48 -17.55
C HIS A 429 22.21 13.33 -16.24
N ALA A 430 21.85 14.45 -15.59
CA ALA A 430 21.01 14.46 -14.38
C ALA A 430 19.63 13.89 -14.68
N SER A 431 18.96 14.29 -15.77
CA SER A 431 17.65 13.73 -16.12
C SER A 431 17.70 12.21 -16.32
N TYR A 432 18.77 11.69 -16.94
CA TYR A 432 18.96 10.25 -17.10
C TYR A 432 19.10 9.55 -15.74
N ALA A 433 20.02 10.04 -14.89
CA ALA A 433 20.28 9.46 -13.58
C ALA A 433 19.08 9.57 -12.64
N PHE A 434 18.37 10.69 -12.68
CA PHE A 434 17.18 10.95 -11.87
C PHE A 434 16.06 9.99 -12.23
N ASN A 435 15.81 9.79 -13.52
CA ASN A 435 14.78 8.84 -13.91
C ASN A 435 15.16 7.41 -13.53
N ASP A 436 16.40 6.96 -13.80
CA ASP A 436 16.79 5.60 -13.44
C ASP A 436 16.66 5.35 -11.92
N TYR A 437 17.10 6.32 -11.10
CA TYR A 437 16.88 6.30 -9.66
C TYR A 437 15.39 6.26 -9.30
N TYR A 438 14.58 7.15 -9.87
CA TYR A 438 13.14 7.24 -9.63
C TYR A 438 12.40 5.93 -9.98
N GLN A 439 12.71 5.32 -11.13
CA GLN A 439 12.10 4.06 -11.56
C GLN A 439 12.46 2.92 -10.60
N LYS A 440 13.74 2.82 -10.18
CA LYS A 440 14.21 1.80 -9.23
C LYS A 440 13.66 1.99 -7.82
N ASN A 441 13.30 3.22 -7.46
CA ASN A 441 12.70 3.56 -6.17
C ASN A 441 11.17 3.64 -6.24
N GLY A 442 10.56 2.76 -7.03
CA GLY A 442 9.10 2.57 -7.04
C GLY A 442 8.30 3.79 -7.50
N ARG A 443 8.93 4.73 -8.22
CA ARG A 443 8.32 5.99 -8.68
C ARG A 443 7.77 6.87 -7.55
N ALA A 444 8.31 6.73 -6.34
CA ALA A 444 7.96 7.58 -5.21
C ALA A 444 8.24 9.05 -5.52
N SER A 445 7.33 9.95 -5.12
CA SER A 445 7.45 11.37 -5.43
C SER A 445 8.76 11.99 -4.90
N SER A 446 9.15 11.57 -3.70
CA SER A 446 10.42 11.92 -3.05
C SER A 446 11.66 11.45 -3.79
N ALA A 447 11.60 10.33 -4.52
CA ALA A 447 12.71 9.82 -5.31
C ALA A 447 13.00 10.67 -6.56
N CYS A 448 12.15 11.64 -6.87
CA CYS A 448 12.36 12.60 -7.95
C CYS A 448 12.69 14.02 -7.44
N ASP A 449 12.68 14.28 -6.14
CA ASP A 449 12.86 15.64 -5.63
C ASP A 449 14.29 16.16 -5.82
N PHE A 450 15.31 15.38 -5.41
CA PHE A 450 16.72 15.74 -5.49
C PHE A 450 17.04 17.15 -4.95
N GLY A 451 16.46 17.54 -3.81
CA GLY A 451 16.62 18.89 -3.26
C GLY A 451 15.94 19.96 -4.12
N GLY A 452 14.78 19.62 -4.70
CA GLY A 452 14.04 20.40 -5.67
C GLY A 452 14.61 20.41 -7.10
N ALA A 453 15.72 19.74 -7.37
CA ALA A 453 16.37 19.71 -8.68
C ALA A 453 15.64 18.84 -9.73
N GLY A 454 14.80 17.89 -9.30
CA GLY A 454 14.02 17.04 -10.20
C GLY A 454 12.53 17.37 -10.23
N THR A 455 11.84 16.91 -11.28
CA THR A 455 10.39 17.02 -11.45
C THR A 455 9.83 15.77 -12.09
N ILE A 456 8.65 15.34 -11.64
CA ILE A 456 7.93 14.23 -12.24
C ILE A 456 7.20 14.74 -13.47
N VAL A 457 7.29 14.00 -14.57
CA VAL A 457 6.59 14.26 -15.82
C VAL A 457 5.86 12.99 -16.25
N ASN A 458 4.75 13.16 -16.98
CA ASN A 458 3.91 12.05 -17.46
C ASN A 458 4.14 11.74 -18.95
N GLN A 459 5.19 12.32 -19.54
CA GLN A 459 5.62 12.08 -20.90
C GLN A 459 7.10 11.74 -20.88
N ALA A 460 7.49 10.67 -21.57
CA ALA A 460 8.88 10.29 -21.69
C ALA A 460 9.69 11.45 -22.29
N PRO A 461 10.87 11.79 -21.74
CA PRO A 461 11.72 12.82 -22.31
C PRO A 461 12.11 12.45 -23.75
N SER A 462 11.74 13.28 -24.72
CA SER A 462 12.09 13.06 -26.12
C SER A 462 13.60 13.22 -26.32
N GLY A 463 14.31 12.12 -26.58
CA GLY A 463 15.76 12.12 -26.79
C GLY A 463 16.33 10.71 -26.96
N ARG A 464 17.59 10.63 -27.39
CA ARG A 464 18.29 9.39 -27.79
C ARG A 464 18.56 8.39 -26.64
N CYS A 465 17.90 8.55 -25.49
CA CYS A 465 18.23 7.93 -24.21
C CYS A 465 17.00 7.70 -23.32
N ASP A 466 15.97 7.04 -23.87
CA ASP A 466 14.75 6.68 -23.16
C ASP A 466 14.90 5.34 -22.39
N LEU A 467 15.45 5.43 -21.18
CA LEU A 467 14.91 5.00 -19.87
C LEU A 467 14.27 3.62 -19.60
N SER A 468 14.21 2.66 -20.51
CA SER A 468 14.10 1.22 -20.18
C SER A 468 14.28 0.39 -21.45
N PRO A 469 15.23 -0.57 -21.54
CA PRO A 469 15.26 -1.47 -22.68
C PRO A 469 13.93 -2.23 -22.74
N SER A 470 13.24 -2.10 -23.87
CA SER A 470 11.99 -2.79 -24.13
C SER A 470 12.10 -3.54 -25.45
N TRP A 471 11.46 -4.70 -25.52
CA TRP A 471 11.44 -5.55 -26.71
C TRP A 471 10.01 -5.79 -27.14
N CYS A 472 9.79 -5.93 -28.44
CA CYS A 472 8.51 -6.36 -28.96
C CYS A 472 8.55 -7.87 -29.25
N VAL A 473 7.69 -8.66 -28.60
CA VAL A 473 7.61 -10.11 -28.82
C VAL A 473 6.25 -10.51 -29.38
N ALA A 474 6.20 -11.61 -30.12
CA ALA A 474 4.97 -12.09 -30.70
C ALA A 474 4.02 -12.67 -29.64
N ASN A 475 2.74 -12.29 -29.74
CA ASN A 475 1.65 -12.85 -28.95
C ASN A 475 1.17 -14.17 -29.58
N ALA A 476 1.60 -15.31 -29.04
CA ALA A 476 1.23 -16.62 -29.57
C ALA A 476 -0.29 -16.88 -29.60
N ALA A 477 -1.07 -16.21 -28.75
CA ALA A 477 -2.51 -16.43 -28.61
C ALA A 477 -3.33 -15.98 -29.83
N VAL A 478 -2.79 -15.14 -30.72
CA VAL A 478 -3.53 -14.67 -31.92
C VAL A 478 -3.61 -15.72 -33.04
N GLY A 479 -2.87 -16.83 -32.91
CA GLY A 479 -2.87 -17.93 -33.86
C GLY A 479 -1.93 -17.74 -35.07
N ALA A 480 -1.55 -18.85 -35.69
CA ALA A 480 -0.48 -18.92 -36.69
C ALA A 480 -0.71 -18.11 -37.96
N ALA A 481 -1.96 -17.95 -38.41
CA ALA A 481 -2.29 -17.19 -39.61
C ALA A 481 -2.09 -15.67 -39.40
N ARG A 482 -2.54 -15.14 -38.25
CA ARG A 482 -2.36 -13.73 -37.90
C ARG A 482 -0.89 -13.40 -37.64
N LEU A 483 -0.16 -14.31 -36.98
CA LEU A 483 1.29 -14.17 -36.80
C LEU A 483 2.04 -14.13 -38.12
N GLN A 484 1.68 -14.98 -39.09
CA GLN A 484 2.32 -14.97 -40.41
C GLN A 484 2.10 -13.64 -41.13
N ASN A 485 0.85 -13.15 -41.19
CA ASN A 485 0.53 -11.89 -41.85
C ASN A 485 1.28 -10.70 -41.22
N ALA A 486 1.39 -10.68 -39.88
CA ALA A 486 2.13 -9.66 -39.17
C ALA A 486 3.65 -9.76 -39.39
N LEU A 487 4.20 -10.98 -39.44
CA LEU A 487 5.60 -11.23 -39.76
C LEU A 487 5.94 -10.74 -41.18
N ASP A 488 5.10 -11.07 -42.17
CA ASP A 488 5.28 -10.62 -43.56
C ASP A 488 5.22 -9.09 -43.65
N TYR A 489 4.31 -8.45 -42.90
CA TYR A 489 4.25 -7.00 -42.81
C TYR A 489 5.54 -6.41 -42.23
N ALA A 490 6.01 -6.91 -41.08
CA ALA A 490 7.21 -6.41 -40.42
C ALA A 490 8.43 -6.50 -41.35
N CYS A 491 8.67 -7.66 -41.95
CA CYS A 491 9.78 -7.87 -42.89
C CYS A 491 9.65 -7.03 -44.17
N GLY A 492 8.42 -6.83 -44.66
CA GLY A 492 8.15 -6.01 -45.85
C GLY A 492 8.25 -4.50 -45.62
N HIS A 493 8.17 -4.04 -44.36
CA HIS A 493 8.04 -2.61 -44.03
C HIS A 493 9.13 -2.09 -43.09
N GLY A 494 10.32 -2.70 -43.12
CA GLY A 494 11.52 -2.12 -42.54
C GLY A 494 12.16 -2.88 -41.38
N ALA A 495 11.62 -4.05 -41.00
CA ALA A 495 12.37 -5.02 -40.21
C ALA A 495 13.43 -5.71 -41.08
N ASP A 496 14.55 -6.06 -40.46
CA ASP A 496 15.60 -6.87 -41.05
C ASP A 496 15.43 -8.33 -40.64
N CYS A 497 14.96 -9.13 -41.58
CA CYS A 497 14.60 -10.52 -41.37
C CYS A 497 15.66 -11.51 -41.90
N THR A 498 16.90 -11.07 -42.12
CA THR A 498 17.98 -11.96 -42.60
C THR A 498 18.37 -12.99 -41.54
N ASP A 499 18.34 -12.62 -40.27
CA ASP A 499 18.79 -13.45 -39.15
C ASP A 499 17.82 -14.62 -38.84
N ILE A 500 16.61 -14.62 -39.41
CA ILE A 500 15.59 -15.66 -39.26
C ILE A 500 15.45 -16.55 -40.50
N GLN A 501 16.35 -16.46 -41.48
CA GLN A 501 16.34 -17.34 -42.66
C GLN A 501 17.02 -18.68 -42.38
N PRO A 502 16.73 -19.76 -43.14
CA PRO A 502 17.38 -21.07 -42.95
C PRO A 502 18.91 -20.97 -42.89
N GLY A 503 19.50 -21.49 -41.81
CA GLY A 503 20.94 -21.46 -41.55
C GLY A 503 21.46 -20.20 -40.86
N ALA A 504 20.60 -19.21 -40.59
CA ALA A 504 20.96 -18.01 -39.84
C ALA A 504 20.85 -18.19 -38.32
N ARG A 505 21.45 -17.27 -37.56
CA ARG A 505 21.61 -17.38 -36.10
C ARG A 505 20.29 -17.47 -35.33
N CYS A 506 19.24 -16.83 -35.81
CA CYS A 506 17.94 -16.76 -35.17
C CYS A 506 16.88 -17.61 -35.88
N PHE A 507 17.30 -18.54 -36.75
CA PHE A 507 16.40 -19.50 -37.37
C PHE A 507 15.81 -20.47 -36.34
N ASP A 508 16.63 -20.95 -35.39
CA ASP A 508 16.19 -21.92 -34.38
C ASP A 508 15.76 -21.26 -33.04
N PRO A 509 14.59 -21.64 -32.49
CA PRO A 509 13.67 -22.67 -32.97
C PRO A 509 12.87 -22.23 -34.20
N ASP A 510 12.79 -23.09 -35.21
CA ASP A 510 12.01 -22.88 -36.45
C ASP A 510 10.50 -22.88 -36.16
N THR A 511 10.03 -21.75 -35.65
CA THR A 511 8.63 -21.53 -35.28
C THR A 511 8.20 -20.12 -35.65
N LYS A 512 6.94 -19.98 -36.06
CA LYS A 512 6.36 -18.68 -36.41
C LYS A 512 6.42 -17.66 -35.28
N VAL A 513 6.26 -18.10 -34.03
CA VAL A 513 6.35 -17.22 -32.85
C VAL A 513 7.77 -16.69 -32.66
N ALA A 514 8.78 -17.54 -32.86
CA ALA A 514 10.18 -17.16 -32.74
C ALA A 514 10.59 -16.15 -33.82
N HIS A 515 10.28 -16.47 -35.08
CA HIS A 515 10.59 -15.60 -36.22
C HIS A 515 9.82 -14.27 -36.16
N ALA A 516 8.53 -14.31 -35.82
CA ALA A 516 7.72 -13.11 -35.62
C ALA A 516 8.25 -12.23 -34.49
N SER A 517 8.63 -12.80 -33.35
CA SER A 517 9.20 -12.03 -32.25
C SER A 517 10.50 -11.32 -32.63
N PHE A 518 11.34 -11.96 -33.44
CA PHE A 518 12.56 -11.31 -33.94
C PHE A 518 12.22 -10.13 -34.87
N ALA A 519 11.38 -10.37 -35.88
CA ALA A 519 10.99 -9.35 -36.84
C ALA A 519 10.25 -8.17 -36.18
N PHE A 520 9.33 -8.44 -35.25
CA PHE A 520 8.60 -7.42 -34.50
C PHE A 520 9.54 -6.58 -33.66
N ASN A 521 10.49 -7.22 -32.98
CA ASN A 521 11.47 -6.49 -32.20
C ASN A 521 12.35 -5.62 -33.09
N ASP A 522 12.93 -6.15 -34.17
CA ASP A 522 13.80 -5.34 -35.04
C ASP A 522 13.02 -4.15 -35.66
N TYR A 523 11.78 -4.37 -36.12
CA TYR A 523 10.88 -3.30 -36.55
C TYR A 523 10.67 -2.24 -35.47
N TYR A 524 10.29 -2.67 -34.26
CA TYR A 524 10.02 -1.81 -33.11
C TYR A 524 11.25 -0.97 -32.73
N GLN A 525 12.45 -1.59 -32.70
CA GLN A 525 13.70 -0.88 -32.44
C GLN A 525 14.03 0.14 -33.54
N ARG A 526 13.83 -0.23 -34.82
CA ARG A 526 14.10 0.66 -35.97
C ARG A 526 13.20 1.88 -36.02
N HIS A 527 12.00 1.76 -35.48
CA HIS A 527 11.02 2.84 -35.38
C HIS A 527 11.07 3.59 -34.05
N ASN A 528 12.24 3.60 -33.39
CA ASN A 528 12.49 4.32 -32.14
C ASN A 528 11.48 3.99 -31.04
N GLN A 529 10.98 2.75 -30.99
CA GLN A 529 10.03 2.29 -29.97
C GLN A 529 8.74 3.14 -29.92
N ALA A 530 8.37 3.79 -31.03
CA ALA A 530 7.22 4.69 -31.06
C ALA A 530 5.92 3.96 -30.69
N ALA A 531 5.00 4.66 -30.02
CA ALA A 531 3.73 4.09 -29.59
C ALA A 531 2.98 3.44 -30.77
N GLY A 532 2.49 2.21 -30.56
CA GLY A 532 1.79 1.43 -31.59
C GLY A 532 2.67 0.63 -32.55
N THR A 533 3.99 0.85 -32.58
CA THR A 533 4.90 0.10 -33.48
C THR A 533 5.14 -1.35 -33.08
N CYS A 534 4.67 -1.77 -31.89
CA CYS A 534 4.65 -3.16 -31.45
C CYS A 534 3.25 -3.80 -31.51
N ASP A 535 2.20 -3.07 -31.90
CA ASP A 535 0.83 -3.60 -31.81
C ASP A 535 0.58 -4.72 -32.84
N PHE A 536 0.96 -4.50 -34.10
CA PHE A 536 0.73 -5.45 -35.20
C PHE A 536 -0.70 -6.03 -35.22
N ALA A 537 -1.72 -5.18 -34.99
CA ALA A 537 -3.11 -5.57 -34.82
C ALA A 537 -3.32 -6.58 -33.68
N GLY A 538 -2.69 -6.33 -32.53
CA GLY A 538 -2.67 -7.18 -31.34
C GLY A 538 -1.77 -8.42 -31.41
N ALA A 539 -0.97 -8.57 -32.49
CA ALA A 539 -0.05 -9.70 -32.65
C ALA A 539 1.28 -9.52 -31.92
N GLY A 540 1.63 -8.31 -31.47
CA GLY A 540 2.84 -8.05 -30.70
C GLY A 540 2.55 -7.49 -29.29
N THR A 541 3.48 -7.73 -28.38
CA THR A 541 3.42 -7.27 -26.98
C THR A 541 4.77 -6.74 -26.55
N ILE A 542 4.79 -5.59 -25.86
CA ILE A 542 6.00 -5.01 -25.31
C ILE A 542 6.38 -5.75 -24.01
N VAL A 543 7.62 -6.21 -23.92
CA VAL A 543 8.22 -6.78 -22.70
C VAL A 543 9.42 -5.94 -22.25
N ARG A 544 9.67 -5.94 -20.94
CA ARG A 544 10.76 -5.16 -20.31
C ARG A 544 11.88 -6.03 -19.75
N GLN A 545 11.74 -7.35 -19.85
CA GLN A 545 12.82 -8.31 -19.60
C GLN A 545 13.34 -8.82 -20.94
N ALA A 546 14.66 -8.94 -21.09
CA ALA A 546 15.30 -9.40 -22.32
C ALA A 546 14.78 -10.81 -22.69
N PRO A 547 14.02 -10.94 -23.79
CA PRO A 547 13.50 -12.23 -24.20
C PRO A 547 14.62 -13.06 -24.84
N LYS A 548 14.67 -14.34 -24.51
CA LYS A 548 15.56 -15.32 -25.13
C LYS A 548 14.73 -16.30 -25.95
N ILE A 549 14.99 -16.39 -27.24
CA ILE A 549 14.24 -17.24 -28.18
C ILE A 549 15.21 -18.28 -28.72
N GLY A 550 15.25 -19.45 -28.08
CA GLY A 550 16.32 -20.43 -28.34
C GLY A 550 17.70 -19.83 -28.09
N ASN A 551 18.53 -19.84 -29.12
CA ASN A 551 19.86 -19.21 -29.10
C ASN A 551 19.86 -17.76 -29.59
N CYS A 552 18.71 -17.28 -30.08
CA CYS A 552 18.55 -15.91 -30.54
C CYS A 552 18.37 -14.94 -29.37
N VAL A 553 19.19 -13.90 -29.35
CA VAL A 553 19.07 -12.76 -28.44
C VAL A 553 18.53 -11.58 -29.23
N LEU A 554 17.38 -11.07 -28.82
CA LEU A 554 16.76 -9.92 -29.50
C LEU A 554 17.54 -8.63 -29.16
N PRO A 555 17.95 -7.85 -30.17
CA PRO A 555 18.69 -6.62 -29.93
C PRO A 555 17.79 -5.58 -29.25
N SER A 556 18.32 -4.85 -28.27
CA SER A 556 17.72 -3.59 -27.82
C SER A 556 18.54 -2.43 -28.38
N ARG A 557 17.87 -1.42 -28.95
CA ARG A 557 18.51 -0.12 -29.18
C ARG A 557 18.39 0.65 -27.87
N ALA A 558 19.43 0.57 -27.06
CA ALA A 558 19.64 1.49 -25.94
C ALA A 558 20.19 2.81 -26.46
#